data_AF-A0A0A9CKX4-F1
#
_entry.id   AF-A0A0A9CKX4-F1
#
_cell.length_a   1.000
_cell.length_b   1.000
_cell.length_c   1.000
_cell.angle_alpha   90.00
_cell.angle_beta   90.00
_cell.angle_gamma   90.00
#
_symmetry.space_group_name_H-M   'P 1'
#
loop_
_entity.id
_entity.type
_entity.pdbx_description
1 polymer ?
#
loop_
_entity_poly.entity_id
_entity_poly.type
_entity_poly.pdbx_seq_one_letter_code
_entity_poly.pdbx_strand_id
1 'polypeptide(L)'
;MYDVPPEFHFGLLGWAPPAGGEVWPDIRSGAAPPRYPGGLNQQHSVEYWLTLDLLSSSSAPCGYAVRVADSRDADVVFVPFFASLSYNRHSRAVPPEKVSRDKVLQEKIVRYLMAQPEWKRSGGADHVIVAHHPNSLLHARAALFPAVFVLSDFGRYHSRVARLEKDVIAPYKHMAKTFVN
;
A
#
# COMPACT_ATOMS: atom_id res chain seq x y z
N MET A 1 -5.19 9.98 -2.68
CA MET A 1 -4.17 8.91 -2.83
C MET A 1 -2.86 9.58 -3.18
N TYR A 2 -1.74 9.23 -2.52
CA TYR A 2 -0.44 9.84 -2.86
C TYR A 2 0.14 9.29 -4.16
N ASP A 3 0.76 10.17 -4.94
CA ASP A 3 1.58 9.83 -6.10
C ASP A 3 3.03 9.49 -5.67
N VAL A 4 3.18 8.42 -4.88
CA VAL A 4 4.50 7.95 -4.43
C VAL A 4 5.28 7.35 -5.61
N PRO A 5 6.63 7.43 -5.60
CA PRO A 5 7.46 6.88 -6.66
C PRO A 5 7.18 5.39 -6.98
N PRO A 6 7.37 4.95 -8.24
CA PRO A 6 7.11 3.56 -8.64
C PRO A 6 7.82 2.48 -7.84
N GLU A 7 8.96 2.80 -7.20
CA GLU A 7 9.68 1.87 -6.33
C GLU A 7 8.86 1.34 -5.13
N PHE A 8 7.75 2.00 -4.78
CA PHE A 8 6.85 1.59 -3.70
C PHE A 8 5.67 0.72 -4.17
N HIS A 9 5.38 0.63 -5.47
CA HIS A 9 4.19 -0.09 -5.96
C HIS A 9 4.48 -0.96 -7.19
N PHE A 10 3.95 -0.64 -8.37
CA PHE A 10 4.10 -1.38 -9.62
C PHE A 10 5.55 -1.53 -10.08
N GLY A 11 6.48 -0.65 -9.66
CA GLY A 11 7.91 -0.86 -9.88
C GLY A 11 8.45 -2.12 -9.18
N LEU A 12 7.84 -2.55 -8.07
CA LEU A 12 8.13 -3.85 -7.45
C LEU A 12 7.66 -5.03 -8.31
N LEU A 13 6.78 -4.80 -9.28
CA LEU A 13 6.31 -5.76 -10.28
C LEU A 13 7.06 -5.66 -11.61
N GLY A 14 8.11 -4.83 -11.68
CA GLY A 14 8.91 -4.63 -12.89
C GLY A 14 8.31 -3.65 -13.89
N TRP A 15 7.28 -2.89 -13.50
CA TRP A 15 6.78 -1.80 -14.32
C TRP A 15 7.71 -0.59 -14.29
N ALA A 16 7.90 0.04 -15.44
CA ALA A 16 8.64 1.28 -15.58
C ALA A 16 7.82 2.25 -16.45
N PRO A 17 7.83 3.56 -16.13
CA PRO A 17 7.12 4.58 -16.90
C PRO A 17 7.72 4.72 -18.32
N PRO A 18 6.91 4.76 -19.39
CA PRO A 18 7.39 4.88 -20.77
C PRO A 18 8.21 6.14 -21.09
N ALA A 19 7.82 7.30 -20.55
CA ALA A 19 8.42 8.59 -20.92
C ALA A 19 9.03 9.36 -19.75
N GLY A 20 9.03 8.76 -18.54
CA GLY A 20 9.49 9.40 -17.31
C GLY A 20 8.45 10.39 -16.76
N GLY A 21 8.28 10.39 -15.44
CA GLY A 21 7.32 11.28 -14.75
C GLY A 21 5.93 10.68 -14.54
N GLU A 22 5.54 9.60 -15.24
CA GLU A 22 4.32 8.87 -14.91
C GLU A 22 4.50 8.09 -13.61
N VAL A 23 3.51 8.20 -12.73
CA VAL A 23 3.50 7.48 -11.45
C VAL A 23 2.69 6.19 -11.56
N TRP A 24 1.76 6.08 -12.51
CA TRP A 24 0.82 4.97 -12.60
C TRP A 24 0.83 4.29 -13.97
N PRO A 25 0.65 2.96 -14.05
CA PRO A 25 0.37 2.31 -15.32
C PRO A 25 -0.97 2.80 -15.89
N ASP A 26 -1.06 2.94 -17.21
CA ASP A 26 -2.32 3.24 -17.88
C ASP A 26 -3.22 1.99 -17.93
N ILE A 27 -4.07 1.87 -16.92
CA ILE A 27 -5.05 0.79 -16.81
C ILE A 27 -6.32 1.00 -17.67
N ARG A 28 -6.46 2.16 -18.33
CA ARG A 28 -7.62 2.51 -19.16
C ARG A 28 -7.41 2.18 -20.63
N SER A 29 -6.16 2.15 -21.08
CA SER A 29 -5.75 1.80 -22.45
C SER A 29 -6.17 0.40 -22.94
N GLY A 30 -6.77 -0.43 -22.08
CA GLY A 30 -7.05 -1.84 -22.36
C GLY A 30 -5.83 -2.76 -22.19
N ALA A 31 -4.65 -2.20 -21.93
CA ALA A 31 -3.48 -2.98 -21.52
C ALA A 31 -3.69 -3.56 -20.11
N ALA A 32 -3.42 -4.85 -19.94
CA ALA A 32 -3.52 -5.48 -18.63
C ALA A 32 -2.49 -4.86 -17.66
N PRO A 33 -2.87 -4.51 -16.42
CA PRO A 33 -1.93 -4.03 -15.43
C PRO A 33 -0.85 -5.08 -15.12
N PRO A 34 0.32 -4.68 -14.61
CA PRO A 34 1.38 -5.61 -14.19
C PRO A 34 0.81 -6.69 -13.26
N ARG A 35 0.93 -7.95 -13.64
CA ARG A 35 0.29 -9.05 -12.89
C ARG A 35 0.88 -9.20 -11.49
N TYR A 36 0.02 -9.29 -10.49
CA TYR A 36 0.43 -9.64 -9.14
C TYR A 36 0.96 -11.08 -9.07
N PRO A 37 2.04 -11.37 -8.31
CA PRO A 37 2.64 -12.70 -8.27
C PRO A 37 1.68 -13.77 -7.73
N GLY A 38 1.75 -14.95 -8.33
CA GLY A 38 0.99 -16.13 -7.92
C GLY A 38 1.45 -16.78 -6.60
N GLY A 39 0.84 -17.92 -6.28
CA GLY A 39 1.22 -18.75 -5.14
C GLY A 39 0.92 -18.08 -3.79
N LEU A 40 1.82 -18.29 -2.82
CA LEU A 40 1.67 -17.76 -1.46
C LEU A 40 1.59 -16.23 -1.41
N ASN A 41 2.15 -15.53 -2.40
CA ASN A 41 2.08 -14.07 -2.47
C ASN A 41 0.65 -13.55 -2.58
N GLN A 42 -0.23 -14.28 -3.29
CA GLN A 42 -1.62 -13.85 -3.53
C GLN A 42 -2.43 -13.67 -2.24
N GLN A 43 -1.97 -14.24 -1.12
CA GLN A 43 -2.64 -14.08 0.16
C GLN A 43 -2.58 -12.64 0.68
N HIS A 44 -1.64 -11.82 0.19
CA HIS A 44 -1.42 -10.45 0.66
C HIS A 44 -1.48 -9.41 -0.47
N SER A 45 -2.33 -9.65 -1.47
CA SER A 45 -2.52 -8.76 -2.62
C SER A 45 -3.49 -7.58 -2.37
N VAL A 46 -3.87 -7.30 -1.12
CA VAL A 46 -4.88 -6.29 -0.78
C VAL A 46 -4.49 -4.90 -1.32
N GLU A 47 -3.24 -4.50 -1.07
CA GLU A 47 -2.64 -3.25 -1.56
C GLU A 47 -2.69 -3.11 -3.09
N TYR A 48 -2.49 -4.20 -3.83
CA TYR A 48 -2.53 -4.19 -5.28
C TYR A 48 -3.94 -3.97 -5.82
N TRP A 49 -4.93 -4.69 -5.28
CA TRP A 49 -6.32 -4.58 -5.74
C TRP A 49 -6.95 -3.23 -5.38
N LEU A 50 -6.69 -2.72 -4.17
CA LEU A 50 -7.17 -1.40 -3.76
C LEU A 50 -6.57 -0.28 -4.64
N THR A 51 -5.29 -0.36 -4.98
CA THR A 51 -4.68 0.62 -5.90
C THR A 51 -5.31 0.56 -7.28
N LEU A 52 -5.55 -0.63 -7.85
CA LEU A 52 -6.19 -0.75 -9.16
C LEU A 52 -7.63 -0.21 -9.14
N ASP A 53 -8.40 -0.53 -8.11
CA ASP A 53 -9.75 -0.03 -7.92
C ASP A 53 -9.77 1.51 -7.89
N LEU A 54 -8.93 2.13 -7.04
CA LEU A 54 -8.79 3.57 -6.96
C LEU A 54 -8.33 4.20 -8.28
N LEU A 55 -7.37 3.60 -8.99
CA LEU A 55 -6.94 4.08 -10.30
C LEU A 55 -8.11 4.09 -11.31
N SER A 56 -9.01 3.12 -11.23
CA SER A 56 -10.19 2.99 -12.08
C SER A 56 -11.40 3.82 -11.63
N SER A 57 -11.39 4.35 -10.40
CA SER A 57 -12.55 5.01 -9.77
C SER A 57 -13.07 6.28 -10.45
N SER A 58 -12.31 6.87 -11.36
CA SER A 58 -12.68 8.10 -12.08
C SER A 58 -13.49 7.85 -13.36
N SER A 59 -13.96 6.62 -13.57
CA SER A 59 -14.93 6.25 -14.61
C SER A 59 -16.16 5.60 -13.98
N ALA A 60 -17.35 5.98 -14.44
CA ALA A 60 -18.62 5.44 -13.94
C ALA A 60 -18.84 3.96 -14.35
N PRO A 61 -19.56 3.16 -13.54
CA PRO A 61 -20.10 3.51 -12.22
C PRO A 61 -19.00 3.60 -11.16
N CYS A 62 -19.04 4.66 -10.35
CA CYS A 62 -18.06 4.88 -9.28
C CYS A 62 -18.17 3.78 -8.22
N GLY A 63 -17.03 3.25 -7.78
CA GLY A 63 -16.97 2.32 -6.64
C GLY A 63 -17.26 3.00 -5.31
N TYR A 64 -17.08 2.28 -4.21
CA TYR A 64 -17.28 2.78 -2.84
C TYR A 64 -16.33 3.93 -2.46
N ALA A 65 -15.22 4.10 -3.19
CA ALA A 65 -14.27 5.19 -3.01
C ALA A 65 -13.92 5.80 -4.38
N VAL A 66 -13.68 7.11 -4.39
CA VAL A 66 -13.28 7.86 -5.60
C VAL A 66 -12.02 8.66 -5.34
N ARG A 67 -11.13 8.72 -6.31
CA ARG A 67 -9.96 9.61 -6.25
C ARG A 67 -10.39 11.04 -6.56
N VAL A 68 -9.96 11.95 -5.69
CA VAL A 68 -10.04 13.39 -5.89
C VAL A 68 -8.70 13.94 -6.37
N ALA A 69 -8.74 15.06 -7.09
CA ALA A 69 -7.53 15.74 -7.59
C ALA A 69 -6.87 16.61 -6.52
N ASP A 70 -7.65 17.19 -5.61
CA ASP A 70 -7.17 18.02 -4.51
C ASP A 70 -7.23 17.24 -3.19
N SER A 71 -6.14 17.25 -2.41
CA SER A 71 -6.07 16.53 -1.14
C SER A 71 -6.94 17.14 -0.04
N ARG A 72 -7.47 18.35 -0.24
CA ARG A 72 -8.43 19.01 0.67
C ARG A 72 -9.84 18.45 0.56
N ASP A 73 -10.16 17.84 -0.59
CA ASP A 73 -11.46 17.20 -0.83
C ASP A 73 -11.47 15.72 -0.40
N ALA A 74 -10.34 15.21 0.12
CA ALA A 74 -10.20 13.82 0.49
C ALA A 74 -10.64 13.57 1.93
N ASP A 75 -11.57 12.63 2.13
CA ASP A 75 -11.94 12.14 3.46
C ASP A 75 -10.80 11.34 4.13
N VAL A 76 -10.04 10.62 3.32
CA VAL A 76 -8.87 9.82 3.73
C VAL A 76 -7.79 9.83 2.66
N VAL A 77 -6.53 9.64 3.07
CA VAL A 77 -5.38 9.57 2.17
C VAL A 77 -4.85 8.15 2.10
N PHE A 78 -5.16 7.46 1.01
CA PHE A 78 -4.55 6.16 0.72
C PHE A 78 -3.06 6.29 0.38
N VAL A 79 -2.22 5.48 1.04
CA VAL A 79 -0.78 5.36 0.80
C VAL A 79 -0.51 4.09 -0.03
N PRO A 80 -0.23 4.22 -1.33
CA PRO A 80 -0.03 3.08 -2.23
C PRO A 80 1.39 2.51 -2.12
N PHE A 81 1.79 2.06 -0.92
CA PHE A 81 2.98 1.25 -0.71
C PHE A 81 2.60 -0.23 -0.68
N PHE A 82 3.12 -1.03 -1.59
CA PHE A 82 2.92 -2.48 -1.63
C PHE A 82 3.84 -3.15 -0.58
N ALA A 83 3.58 -2.88 0.69
CA ALA A 83 4.41 -3.29 1.82
C ALA A 83 4.50 -4.81 1.96
N SER A 84 3.40 -5.53 1.70
CA SER A 84 3.38 -6.99 1.73
C SER A 84 4.23 -7.59 0.61
N LEU A 85 4.11 -7.03 -0.61
CA LEU A 85 4.91 -7.45 -1.75
C LEU A 85 6.39 -7.12 -1.56
N SER A 86 6.71 -5.94 -1.02
CA SER A 86 8.06 -5.50 -0.67
C SER A 86 8.70 -6.52 0.27
N TYR A 87 8.01 -6.89 1.36
CA TYR A 87 8.49 -7.91 2.29
C TYR A 87 8.73 -9.26 1.58
N ASN A 88 7.75 -9.74 0.81
CA ASN A 88 7.85 -11.04 0.15
C ASN A 88 9.03 -11.12 -0.83
N ARG A 89 9.35 -10.05 -1.54
CA ARG A 89 10.43 -10.02 -2.54
C ARG A 89 11.79 -9.62 -1.97
N HIS A 90 11.80 -8.77 -0.96
CA HIS A 90 12.98 -7.98 -0.61
C HIS A 90 13.30 -7.93 0.89
N SER A 91 12.70 -8.79 1.71
CA SER A 91 12.96 -8.86 3.16
C SER A 91 14.35 -9.39 3.52
N ARG A 92 14.96 -10.22 2.66
CA ARG A 92 16.32 -10.73 2.86
C ARG A 92 17.34 -9.77 2.27
N ALA A 93 18.38 -9.46 3.05
CA ALA A 93 19.57 -8.82 2.51
C ALA A 93 20.31 -9.80 1.60
N VAL A 94 20.77 -9.32 0.45
CA VAL A 94 21.57 -10.09 -0.50
C VAL A 94 22.99 -9.54 -0.40
N PRO A 95 24.04 -10.37 -0.28
CA PRO A 95 25.41 -9.87 -0.30
C PRO A 95 25.74 -9.14 -1.62
N PRO A 96 26.51 -8.03 -1.58
CA PRO A 96 27.26 -7.49 -0.44
C PRO A 96 26.44 -6.57 0.48
N GLU A 97 25.18 -6.28 0.16
CA GLU A 97 24.33 -5.42 0.98
C GLU A 97 24.07 -6.02 2.37
N LYS A 98 24.20 -5.19 3.41
CA LYS A 98 23.93 -5.56 4.81
C LYS A 98 22.48 -5.30 5.22
N VAL A 99 21.73 -4.55 4.43
CA VAL A 99 20.37 -4.11 4.71
C VAL A 99 19.48 -4.56 3.56
N SER A 100 18.32 -5.13 3.89
CA SER A 100 17.37 -5.58 2.89
C SER A 100 16.71 -4.39 2.19
N ARG A 101 16.41 -4.54 0.90
CA ARG A 101 15.73 -3.47 0.13
C ARG A 101 14.36 -3.13 0.72
N ASP A 102 13.65 -4.10 1.31
CA ASP A 102 12.40 -3.86 2.03
C ASP A 102 12.58 -2.88 3.21
N LYS A 103 13.62 -3.07 4.03
CA LYS A 103 13.92 -2.14 5.13
C LYS A 103 14.24 -0.73 4.60
N VAL A 104 15.01 -0.62 3.52
CA VAL A 104 15.31 0.68 2.90
C VAL A 104 14.04 1.38 2.42
N LEU A 105 13.13 0.65 1.75
CA LEU A 105 11.85 1.21 1.29
C LEU A 105 10.96 1.64 2.46
N GLN A 106 10.90 0.86 3.54
CA GLN A 106 10.17 1.23 4.75
C GLN A 106 10.70 2.52 5.39
N GLU A 107 12.02 2.72 5.45
CA GLU A 107 12.58 3.97 5.96
C GLU A 107 12.32 5.15 5.01
N LYS A 108 12.40 4.94 3.69
CA LYS A 108 12.11 5.98 2.70
C LYS A 108 10.65 6.42 2.75
N ILE A 109 9.70 5.49 2.84
CA ILE A 109 8.27 5.86 2.87
C ILE A 109 7.92 6.63 4.15
N VAL A 110 8.52 6.30 5.29
CA VAL A 110 8.36 7.08 6.53
C VAL A 110 8.80 8.53 6.33
N ARG A 111 10.02 8.72 5.79
CA ARG A 111 10.56 10.08 5.52
C ARG A 111 9.68 10.83 4.51
N TYR A 112 9.24 10.15 3.44
CA TYR A 112 8.37 10.74 2.42
C TYR A 112 7.05 11.22 3.04
N LEU A 113 6.36 10.35 3.79
CA LEU A 113 5.05 10.66 4.38
C LEU A 113 5.16 11.80 5.38
N MET A 114 6.11 11.76 6.31
CA MET A 114 6.27 12.80 7.34
C MET A 114 6.61 14.18 6.75
N ALA A 115 7.12 14.24 5.53
CA ALA A 115 7.39 15.50 4.84
C ALA A 115 6.11 16.13 4.24
N GLN A 116 5.07 15.35 3.96
CA GLN A 116 3.88 15.81 3.23
C GLN A 116 3.00 16.75 4.06
N PRO A 117 2.40 17.80 3.45
CA PRO A 117 1.43 18.67 4.11
C PRO A 117 0.24 17.91 4.70
N GLU A 118 -0.27 16.90 3.99
CA GLU A 118 -1.42 16.10 4.42
C GLU A 118 -1.10 15.31 5.69
N TRP A 119 0.09 14.70 5.76
CA TRP A 119 0.54 14.02 6.98
C TRP A 119 0.69 14.97 8.15
N LYS A 120 1.29 16.16 7.91
CA LYS A 120 1.47 17.18 8.96
C LYS A 120 0.13 17.72 9.48
N ARG A 121 -0.89 17.79 8.63
CA ARG A 121 -2.23 18.28 8.96
C ARG A 121 -2.97 17.36 9.94
N SER A 122 -2.93 16.05 9.71
CA SER A 122 -3.66 15.06 10.51
C SER A 122 -2.80 14.30 11.52
N GLY A 123 -1.48 14.48 11.49
CA GLY A 123 -0.53 13.63 12.20
C GLY A 123 -0.49 12.19 11.68
N GLY A 124 -1.01 11.93 10.48
CA GLY A 124 -1.12 10.59 9.90
C GLY A 124 -2.47 9.90 10.15
N ALA A 125 -3.37 10.48 10.94
CA ALA A 125 -4.58 9.80 11.41
C ALA A 125 -5.61 9.50 10.31
N ASP A 126 -5.61 10.28 9.22
CA ASP A 126 -6.46 10.09 8.05
C ASP A 126 -5.77 9.26 6.94
N HIS A 127 -4.56 8.74 7.18
CA HIS A 127 -3.83 7.91 6.22
C HIS A 127 -4.23 6.45 6.34
N VAL A 128 -4.47 5.80 5.20
CA VAL A 128 -4.72 4.36 5.11
C VAL A 128 -3.49 3.68 4.52
N ILE A 129 -2.89 2.75 5.27
CA ILE A 129 -1.70 2.00 4.85
C ILE A 129 -1.99 0.50 4.96
N VAL A 130 -1.81 -0.22 3.86
CA VAL A 130 -1.99 -1.66 3.84
C VAL A 130 -0.70 -2.34 4.31
N ALA A 131 -0.82 -3.16 5.35
CA ALA A 131 0.26 -3.96 5.93
C ALA A 131 -0.23 -5.39 6.18
N HIS A 132 -0.90 -5.95 5.17
CA HIS A 132 -1.64 -7.21 5.30
C HIS A 132 -0.74 -8.41 5.60
N HIS A 133 0.48 -8.46 5.03
CA HIS A 133 1.46 -9.45 5.47
C HIS A 133 1.92 -9.11 6.89
N PRO A 134 1.85 -10.03 7.87
CA PRO A 134 2.10 -9.69 9.28
C PRO A 134 3.51 -9.17 9.62
N ASN A 135 4.48 -9.47 8.76
CA ASN A 135 5.85 -8.95 8.86
C ASN A 135 6.12 -7.73 7.96
N SER A 136 5.13 -7.28 7.18
CA SER A 136 5.27 -6.02 6.44
C SER A 136 5.29 -4.83 7.40
N LEU A 137 5.95 -3.74 6.98
CA LEU A 137 6.18 -2.55 7.82
C LEU A 137 6.87 -2.81 9.16
N LEU A 138 7.57 -3.94 9.35
CA LEU A 138 8.21 -4.28 10.62
C LEU A 138 9.08 -3.13 11.19
N HIS A 139 9.75 -2.37 10.33
CA HIS A 139 10.61 -1.25 10.68
C HIS A 139 9.92 0.12 10.65
N ALA A 140 8.76 0.24 10.00
CA ALA A 140 8.03 1.50 9.82
C ALA A 140 6.79 1.64 10.70
N ARG A 141 6.15 0.53 11.09
CA ARG A 141 4.82 0.52 11.76
C ARG A 141 4.77 1.33 13.05
N ALA A 142 5.87 1.38 13.81
CA ALA A 142 5.94 2.18 15.03
C ALA A 142 5.99 3.68 14.75
N ALA A 143 6.58 4.11 13.64
CA ALA A 143 6.63 5.52 13.22
C ALA A 143 5.32 5.95 12.53
N LEU A 144 4.65 5.01 11.86
CA LEU A 144 3.41 5.26 11.11
C LEU A 144 2.15 4.89 11.90
N PHE A 145 2.28 4.57 13.19
CA PHE A 145 1.18 4.05 14.02
C PHE A 145 -0.10 4.92 14.10
N PRO A 146 -0.07 6.26 13.90
CA PRO A 146 -1.30 7.04 13.89
C PRO A 146 -2.21 6.67 12.70
N ALA A 147 -1.66 6.18 11.60
CA ALA A 147 -2.40 5.81 10.39
C ALA A 147 -3.30 4.60 10.60
N VAL A 148 -4.40 4.53 9.86
CA VAL A 148 -5.26 3.35 9.78
C VAL A 148 -4.53 2.25 9.01
N PHE A 149 -4.25 1.14 9.68
CA PHE A 149 -3.65 -0.03 9.06
C PHE A 149 -4.73 -1.01 8.57
N VAL A 150 -4.52 -1.53 7.35
CA VAL A 150 -5.24 -2.71 6.87
C VAL A 150 -4.35 -3.93 7.10
N LEU A 151 -4.75 -4.78 8.04
CA LEU A 151 -3.97 -5.91 8.55
C LEU A 151 -4.68 -7.24 8.26
N SER A 152 -3.99 -8.35 8.47
CA SER A 152 -4.59 -9.70 8.43
C SER A 152 -5.02 -10.20 9.80
N ASP A 153 -4.34 -9.77 10.86
CA ASP A 153 -4.62 -10.07 12.25
C ASP A 153 -3.94 -9.04 13.17
N PHE A 154 -4.27 -9.04 14.46
CA PHE A 154 -3.63 -8.19 15.48
C PHE A 154 -2.52 -8.89 16.27
N GLY A 155 -2.21 -10.15 15.96
CA GLY A 155 -1.39 -11.02 16.81
C GLY A 155 0.09 -10.62 16.92
N ARG A 156 0.62 -9.83 15.99
CA ARG A 156 2.04 -9.43 15.94
C ARG A 156 2.32 -7.98 16.35
N TYR A 157 1.32 -7.27 16.88
CA TYR A 157 1.41 -5.83 17.12
C TYR A 157 1.14 -5.53 18.59
N HIS A 158 1.87 -4.56 19.15
CA HIS A 158 1.47 -3.97 20.43
C HIS A 158 0.20 -3.17 20.19
N SER A 159 -0.76 -3.23 21.12
CA SER A 159 -2.03 -2.48 21.10
C SER A 159 -1.91 -0.96 20.84
N ARG A 160 -0.76 -0.35 21.16
CA ARG A 160 -0.50 1.06 20.83
C ARG A 160 -0.29 1.29 19.33
N VAL A 161 0.24 0.29 18.63
CA VAL A 161 0.55 0.33 17.21
C VAL A 161 -0.66 -0.08 16.36
N ALA A 162 -1.32 -1.17 16.73
CA ALA A 162 -2.51 -1.65 16.03
C ALA A 162 -3.60 -2.10 17.01
N ARG A 163 -4.84 -1.69 16.75
CA ARG A 163 -6.00 -1.96 17.62
C ARG A 163 -7.33 -1.85 16.87
N LEU A 164 -8.36 -2.49 17.40
CA LEU A 164 -9.67 -2.63 16.77
C LEU A 164 -10.38 -1.28 16.54
N GLU A 165 -10.14 -0.29 17.40
CA GLU A 165 -10.82 1.00 17.35
C GLU A 165 -10.38 1.87 16.16
N LYS A 166 -9.26 1.50 15.49
CA LYS A 166 -8.67 2.28 14.40
C LYS A 166 -8.43 1.46 13.15
N ASP A 167 -7.98 0.22 13.30
CA ASP A 167 -7.43 -0.57 12.19
C ASP A 167 -8.46 -1.56 11.64
N VAL A 168 -8.29 -1.91 10.36
CA VAL A 168 -9.20 -2.78 9.63
C VAL A 168 -8.54 -4.13 9.38
N ILE A 169 -9.28 -5.22 9.58
CA ILE A 169 -8.84 -6.56 9.19
C ILE A 169 -9.40 -6.91 7.82
N ALA A 170 -8.49 -7.14 6.86
CA ALA A 170 -8.82 -7.80 5.62
C ALA A 170 -8.57 -9.31 5.77
N PRO A 171 -9.46 -10.19 5.29
CA PRO A 171 -9.26 -11.63 5.41
C PRO A 171 -8.20 -12.13 4.44
N TYR A 172 -7.49 -13.20 4.82
CA TYR A 172 -6.68 -13.98 3.88
C TYR A 172 -7.55 -14.49 2.73
N LYS A 173 -6.96 -14.58 1.52
CA LYS A 173 -7.64 -15.05 0.32
C LYS A 173 -8.39 -16.38 0.49
N HIS A 174 -7.88 -17.31 1.31
CA HIS A 174 -8.49 -18.62 1.53
C HIS A 174 -9.59 -18.62 2.62
N MET A 175 -9.72 -17.53 3.39
CA MET A 175 -10.65 -17.41 4.51
C MET A 175 -12.00 -16.81 4.11
N ALA A 176 -12.06 -16.14 2.96
CA ALA A 176 -13.29 -15.53 2.44
C ALA A 176 -13.47 -15.89 0.96
N LYS A 177 -14.72 -16.12 0.55
CA LYS A 177 -15.04 -16.31 -0.87
C LYS A 177 -14.82 -14.99 -1.62
N THR A 178 -14.45 -15.10 -2.89
CA THR A 178 -14.45 -13.94 -3.79
C THR A 178 -15.86 -13.37 -3.84
N PHE A 179 -15.97 -12.08 -3.55
CA PHE A 179 -17.22 -11.35 -3.73
C PHE A 179 -17.54 -11.27 -5.22
N VAL A 180 -18.73 -11.71 -5.60
CA VAL A 180 -19.24 -11.64 -6.97
C VAL A 180 -20.32 -10.56 -6.96
N ASN A 181 -20.06 -9.46 -7.68
CA ASN A 181 -21.03 -8.39 -7.92
C ASN A 181 -22.11 -8.85 -8.91
#